data_AF-A0AAD5KDI8-F1
#
_entry.id   AF-A0AAD5KDI8-F1
#
_cell.length_a   1.000
_cell.length_b   1.000
_cell.length_c   1.000
_cell.angle_alpha   90.00
_cell.angle_beta   90.00
_cell.angle_gamma   90.00
#
_symmetry.space_group_name_H-M   'P 1'
#
loop_
_entity.id
_entity.type
_entity.pdbx_description
1 polymer ?
#
loop_
_entity_poly.entity_id
_entity_poly.type
_entity_poly.pdbx_seq_one_letter_code
_entity_poly.pdbx_strand_id
1 'polypeptide(L)'
;MARQNHLFQRGIITLATTPICGRGYCLESNQKLDNRIQGKIRRKAKWVPVIEKIASDEEKHSEWVKQLLVNRNIEIPSTDDAEKRYWSKIGLEDLSFEDTAAAGHHAEHMRLVRIRALADSEKVDNDIREVFGKILPDEEFHEKAFKIMATEESIKKMLDKHEAGMQSLGWKFKQ
;
A
#
# COMPACT_ATOMS: atom_id res chain seq x y z
N MET A 1 -6.61 -3.64 -10.74
CA MET A 1 -5.36 -3.07 -10.19
C MET A 1 -5.45 -1.58 -9.87
N ALA A 2 -5.60 -0.66 -10.84
CA ALA A 2 -5.45 0.78 -10.56
C ALA A 2 -6.52 1.46 -9.69
N ARG A 3 -7.72 0.91 -9.51
CA ARG A 3 -8.81 1.65 -8.82
C ARG A 3 -8.83 1.52 -7.30
N GLN A 4 -8.33 0.42 -6.70
CA GLN A 4 -8.32 0.27 -5.23
C GLN A 4 -6.93 0.44 -4.59
N ASN A 5 -5.81 0.24 -5.31
CA ASN A 5 -4.53 0.83 -4.91
C ASN A 5 -4.66 2.37 -4.87
N HIS A 6 -5.44 2.95 -5.79
CA HIS A 6 -5.88 4.34 -5.72
C HIS A 6 -6.84 4.63 -4.55
N LEU A 7 -7.61 3.67 -4.00
CA LEU A 7 -8.43 3.88 -2.78
C LEU A 7 -7.61 3.75 -1.49
N PHE A 8 -6.64 2.84 -1.42
CA PHE A 8 -5.67 2.76 -0.32
C PHE A 8 -4.76 4.00 -0.31
N GLN A 9 -4.25 4.40 -1.48
CA GLN A 9 -3.45 5.61 -1.64
C GLN A 9 -4.29 6.88 -1.54
N ARG A 10 -5.56 6.92 -1.98
CA ARG A 10 -6.47 8.02 -1.63
C ARG A 10 -6.73 8.02 -0.14
N GLY A 11 -6.93 6.88 0.51
CA GLY A 11 -7.09 6.81 1.97
C GLY A 11 -5.88 7.40 2.70
N ILE A 12 -4.66 7.01 2.32
CA ILE A 12 -3.40 7.52 2.90
C ILE A 12 -3.18 8.99 2.52
N ILE A 13 -3.36 9.40 1.26
CA ILE A 13 -3.20 10.78 0.80
C ILE A 13 -4.26 11.67 1.44
N THR A 14 -5.51 11.25 1.54
CA THR A 14 -6.57 11.93 2.29
C THR A 14 -6.20 12.00 3.78
N LEU A 15 -5.72 10.93 4.42
CA LEU A 15 -5.27 10.99 5.82
C LEU A 15 -4.01 11.87 6.06
N ALA A 16 -3.21 12.12 5.02
CA ALA A 16 -1.98 12.91 5.06
C ALA A 16 -2.16 14.37 4.59
N THR A 17 -3.14 14.66 3.73
CA THR A 17 -3.34 15.95 3.07
C THR A 17 -4.69 16.61 3.35
N THR A 18 -5.67 15.92 3.96
CA THR A 18 -6.94 16.58 4.32
C THR A 18 -6.71 17.50 5.52
N PRO A 19 -6.97 18.82 5.41
CA PRO A 19 -7.18 19.64 6.58
C PRO A 19 -8.37 19.05 7.35
N ILE A 20 -8.37 19.10 8.68
CA ILE A 20 -9.57 18.82 9.47
C ILE A 20 -10.58 19.93 9.13
N CYS A 21 -11.33 19.76 8.04
CA CYS A 21 -12.41 20.64 7.66
C CYS A 21 -13.63 19.77 7.37
N GLY A 22 -14.11 19.14 8.44
CA GLY A 22 -15.46 18.61 8.48
C GLY A 22 -16.43 19.77 8.70
N ARG A 23 -17.41 19.89 7.80
CA ARG A 23 -18.75 20.49 8.00
C ARG A 23 -18.84 21.56 9.10
N GLY A 24 -18.76 22.84 8.71
CA GLY A 24 -19.43 23.92 9.45
C GLY A 24 -18.58 24.91 10.23
N TYR A 25 -17.25 24.95 10.06
CA TYR A 25 -16.43 26.02 10.66
C TYR A 25 -15.60 26.73 9.59
N CYS A 26 -16.15 27.81 9.02
CA CYS A 26 -15.32 28.90 8.51
C CYS A 26 -14.58 29.50 9.71
N LEU A 27 -13.32 29.11 9.93
CA LEU A 27 -12.47 29.79 10.91
C LEU A 27 -11.87 31.04 10.27
N GLU A 28 -12.66 32.12 10.23
CA GLU A 28 -12.08 33.39 10.64
C GLU A 28 -11.88 33.32 12.15
N SER A 29 -10.72 32.85 12.59
CA SER A 29 -10.17 33.23 13.89
C SER A 29 -8.75 32.69 14.09
N ASN A 30 -7.88 33.64 14.44
CA ASN A 30 -6.52 33.49 14.96
C ASN A 30 -6.51 32.64 16.26
N GLN A 31 -6.68 31.32 16.16
CA GLN A 31 -6.44 30.40 17.28
C GLN A 31 -5.15 29.63 17.05
N LYS A 32 -4.16 29.87 17.92
CA LYS A 32 -2.91 29.11 18.00
C LYS A 32 -3.26 27.63 18.18
N LEU A 33 -3.18 26.86 17.09
CA LEU A 33 -3.26 25.39 17.14
C LEU A 33 -2.25 24.87 18.17
N ASP A 34 -2.70 24.02 19.10
CA ASP A 34 -1.86 23.38 20.11
C ASP A 34 -0.59 22.80 19.47
N ASN A 35 0.57 23.07 20.08
CA ASN A 35 1.88 22.55 19.64
C ASN A 35 1.88 21.03 19.46
N ARG A 36 1.07 20.28 20.21
CA ARG A 36 0.87 18.82 20.01
C ARG A 36 0.19 18.49 18.69
N ILE A 37 -0.80 19.29 18.29
CA ILE A 37 -1.52 19.13 17.01
C ILE A 37 -0.59 19.52 15.86
N GLN A 38 0.14 20.65 15.97
CA GLN A 38 1.13 21.04 14.97
C GLN A 38 2.23 19.99 14.79
N GLY A 39 2.69 19.36 15.88
CA GLY A 39 3.68 18.27 15.83
C GLY A 39 3.17 16.97 15.20
N LYS A 40 1.86 16.67 15.30
CA LYS A 40 1.25 15.55 14.57
C LYS A 40 1.09 15.85 13.08
N ILE A 41 0.65 17.06 12.73
CA ILE A 41 0.50 17.49 11.33
C ILE A 41 1.86 17.50 10.61
N ARG A 42 2.90 18.08 11.21
CA ARG A 42 4.26 18.08 10.64
C ARG A 42 4.83 16.67 10.46
N ARG A 43 4.55 15.74 11.38
CA ARG A 43 4.98 14.34 11.29
C ARG A 43 4.31 13.57 10.15
N LYS A 44 3.09 13.93 9.76
CA LYS A 44 2.40 13.33 8.60
C LYS A 44 2.84 13.99 7.29
N ALA A 45 2.97 15.33 7.29
CA ALA A 45 3.35 16.09 6.10
C ALA A 45 4.72 15.67 5.52
N LYS A 46 5.67 15.25 6.36
CA LYS A 46 6.99 14.78 5.89
C LYS A 46 6.93 13.51 5.03
N TRP A 47 5.85 12.72 5.13
CA TRP A 47 5.70 11.47 4.39
C TRP A 47 4.99 11.63 3.06
N VAL A 48 4.38 12.81 2.79
CA VAL A 48 3.64 13.07 1.54
C VAL A 48 4.50 12.77 0.30
N PRO A 49 5.76 13.24 0.18
CA PRO A 49 6.56 12.95 -1.02
C PRO A 49 6.87 11.45 -1.19
N VAL A 50 7.00 10.71 -0.08
CA VAL A 50 7.25 9.26 -0.11
C VAL A 50 6.01 8.54 -0.62
N ILE A 51 4.82 8.91 -0.12
CA ILE A 51 3.55 8.33 -0.55
C ILE A 51 3.27 8.66 -2.02
N GLU A 52 3.56 9.88 -2.47
CA GLU A 52 3.44 10.28 -3.89
C GLU A 52 4.38 9.48 -4.78
N LYS A 53 5.63 9.23 -4.35
CA LYS A 53 6.55 8.35 -5.08
C LYS A 53 5.97 6.93 -5.19
N ILE A 54 5.53 6.34 -4.07
CA ILE A 54 4.94 5.00 -4.05
C ILE A 54 3.75 4.92 -5.02
N ALA A 55 2.88 5.93 -5.00
CA ALA A 55 1.74 6.01 -5.93
C ALA A 55 2.16 6.07 -7.40
N SER A 56 3.17 6.88 -7.71
CA SER A 56 3.70 6.97 -9.07
C SER A 56 4.37 5.68 -9.54
N ASP A 57 5.07 4.97 -8.65
CA ASP A 57 5.70 3.68 -8.99
C ASP A 57 4.66 2.61 -9.29
N GLU A 58 3.62 2.52 -8.46
CA GLU A 58 2.50 1.57 -8.61
C GLU A 58 1.74 1.75 -9.94
N GLU A 59 1.61 2.99 -10.42
CA GLU A 59 1.06 3.27 -11.74
C GLU A 59 1.95 2.70 -12.86
N LYS A 60 3.27 2.88 -12.76
CA LYS A 60 4.23 2.31 -13.72
C LYS A 60 4.22 0.79 -13.68
N HIS A 61 4.17 0.19 -12.48
CA HIS A 61 4.13 -1.26 -12.30
C HIS A 61 2.90 -1.86 -12.98
N SER A 62 1.74 -1.24 -12.77
CA SER A 62 0.50 -1.67 -13.43
C SER A 62 0.62 -1.60 -14.96
N GLU A 63 1.28 -0.58 -15.50
CA GLU A 63 1.48 -0.45 -16.96
C GLU A 63 2.46 -1.51 -17.49
N TRP A 64 3.56 -1.80 -16.78
CA TRP A 64 4.50 -2.85 -17.18
C TRP A 64 3.88 -4.25 -17.16
N VAL A 65 3.12 -4.58 -16.12
CA VAL A 65 2.42 -5.87 -16.04
C VAL A 65 1.36 -5.97 -17.13
N LYS A 66 0.62 -4.89 -17.39
CA LYS A 66 -0.35 -4.85 -18.49
C LYS A 66 0.31 -5.11 -19.85
N GLN A 67 1.43 -4.46 -20.14
CA GLN A 67 2.18 -4.67 -21.39
C GLN A 67 2.67 -6.11 -21.50
N LEU A 68 3.18 -6.70 -20.42
CA LEU A 68 3.57 -8.11 -20.37
C LEU A 68 2.41 -9.04 -20.73
N LEU A 69 1.23 -8.85 -20.15
CA LEU A 69 0.04 -9.66 -20.44
C LEU A 69 -0.40 -9.52 -21.89
N VAL A 70 -0.44 -8.30 -22.41
CA VAL A 70 -0.79 -8.01 -23.82
C VAL A 70 0.19 -8.70 -24.77
N ASN A 71 1.49 -8.60 -24.53
CA ASN A 71 2.52 -9.23 -25.38
C ASN A 71 2.42 -10.75 -25.41
N ARG A 72 1.90 -11.35 -24.33
CA ARG A 72 1.67 -12.80 -24.21
C ARG A 72 0.26 -13.22 -24.65
N ASN A 73 -0.53 -12.29 -25.17
CA ASN A 73 -1.91 -12.51 -25.60
C ASN A 73 -2.80 -13.08 -24.48
N ILE A 74 -2.56 -12.64 -23.24
CA ILE A 74 -3.32 -13.01 -22.05
C ILE A 74 -4.32 -11.89 -21.78
N GLU A 75 -5.60 -12.25 -21.67
CA GLU A 75 -6.64 -11.32 -21.27
C GLU A 75 -6.39 -10.84 -19.83
N ILE A 76 -6.53 -9.54 -19.60
CA ILE A 76 -6.29 -8.95 -18.27
C ILE A 76 -7.45 -9.36 -17.36
N PRO A 77 -7.22 -10.20 -16.34
CA PRO A 77 -8.30 -10.65 -15.47
C PRO A 77 -8.79 -9.52 -14.56
N SER A 78 -10.06 -9.55 -14.19
CA SER A 78 -10.56 -8.72 -13.08
C SER A 78 -9.93 -9.17 -11.77
N THR A 79 -9.44 -8.22 -10.98
CA THR A 79 -8.84 -8.46 -9.66
C THR A 79 -9.75 -8.06 -8.49
N ASP A 80 -10.94 -7.53 -8.80
CA ASP A 80 -11.82 -6.86 -7.83
C ASP A 80 -12.25 -7.80 -6.68
N ASP A 81 -12.52 -9.07 -6.98
CA ASP A 81 -12.97 -10.05 -5.97
C ASP A 81 -11.86 -10.48 -5.01
N ALA A 82 -10.61 -10.59 -5.48
CA ALA A 82 -9.48 -10.95 -4.63
C ALA A 82 -9.10 -9.77 -3.72
N GLU A 83 -9.04 -8.57 -4.28
CA GLU A 83 -8.73 -7.33 -3.56
C GLU A 83 -9.78 -7.07 -2.46
N LYS A 84 -11.07 -7.17 -2.80
CA LYS A 84 -12.17 -6.96 -1.85
C LYS A 84 -12.12 -7.95 -0.68
N ARG A 85 -11.82 -9.22 -0.94
CA ARG A 85 -11.71 -10.24 0.13
C ARG A 85 -10.61 -9.89 1.11
N TYR A 86 -9.41 -9.57 0.61
CA TYR A 86 -8.29 -9.20 1.47
C TYR A 86 -8.57 -7.93 2.27
N TRP A 87 -8.92 -6.82 1.60
CA TRP A 87 -9.05 -5.52 2.26
C TRP A 87 -10.25 -5.44 3.22
N SER A 88 -11.31 -6.24 2.99
CA SER A 88 -12.41 -6.34 3.94
C SER A 88 -11.99 -6.89 5.32
N LYS A 89 -10.92 -7.69 5.39
CA LYS A 89 -10.36 -8.19 6.65
C LYS A 89 -9.49 -7.16 7.37
N ILE A 90 -8.86 -6.27 6.60
CA ILE A 90 -8.05 -5.18 7.14
C ILE A 90 -8.93 -4.11 7.79
N GLY A 91 -10.03 -3.72 7.13
CA GLY A 91 -10.98 -2.72 7.63
C GLY A 91 -10.34 -1.33 7.76
N LEU A 92 -10.29 -0.59 6.66
CA LEU A 92 -9.54 0.67 6.55
C LEU A 92 -10.25 1.90 7.18
N GLU A 93 -11.54 1.80 7.50
CA GLU A 93 -12.40 2.95 7.79
C GLU A 93 -12.02 3.70 9.09
N ASP A 94 -11.38 3.01 10.05
CA ASP A 94 -11.04 3.57 11.37
C ASP A 94 -9.55 3.42 11.73
N LEU A 95 -8.67 3.28 10.73
CA LEU A 95 -7.24 3.11 10.99
C LEU A 95 -6.54 4.46 11.24
N SER A 96 -5.61 4.45 12.19
CA SER A 96 -4.63 5.53 12.31
C SER A 96 -3.69 5.55 11.10
N PHE A 97 -2.90 6.63 10.95
CA PHE A 97 -1.91 6.69 9.88
C PHE A 97 -0.89 5.56 10.03
N GLU A 98 -0.44 5.34 11.26
CA GLU A 98 0.53 4.31 11.63
C GLU A 98 -0.02 2.89 11.42
N ASP A 99 -1.29 2.65 11.75
CA ASP A 99 -1.98 1.37 11.44
C ASP A 99 -2.13 1.16 9.93
N THR A 100 -2.40 2.22 9.17
CA THR A 100 -2.52 2.12 7.71
C THR A 100 -1.16 1.82 7.07
N ALA A 101 -0.09 2.48 7.55
CA ALA A 101 1.27 2.17 7.13
C ALA A 101 1.67 0.74 7.50
N ALA A 102 1.29 0.25 8.68
CA ALA A 102 1.49 -1.15 9.08
C ALA A 102 0.76 -2.13 8.16
N ALA A 103 -0.47 -1.83 7.75
CA ALA A 103 -1.20 -2.62 6.77
C ALA A 103 -0.48 -2.66 5.40
N GLY A 104 0.05 -1.51 4.96
CA GLY A 104 0.88 -1.39 3.77
C GLY A 104 2.14 -2.26 3.86
N HIS A 105 2.87 -2.17 4.98
CA HIS A 105 4.08 -2.96 5.22
C HIS A 105 3.84 -4.47 5.04
N HIS A 106 2.79 -5.02 5.66
CA HIS A 106 2.46 -6.44 5.53
C HIS A 106 2.04 -6.83 4.10
N ALA A 107 1.27 -5.96 3.43
CA ALA A 107 0.86 -6.18 2.05
C ALA A 107 2.05 -6.20 1.08
N GLU A 108 2.99 -5.25 1.21
CA GLU A 108 4.22 -5.24 0.42
C GLU A 108 5.09 -6.47 0.72
N HIS A 109 5.29 -6.79 2.00
CA HIS A 109 6.11 -7.93 2.40
C HIS A 109 5.62 -9.24 1.75
N MET A 110 4.31 -9.48 1.78
CA MET A 110 3.70 -10.64 1.12
C MET A 110 3.99 -10.65 -0.39
N ARG A 111 3.80 -9.52 -1.08
CA ARG A 111 4.02 -9.43 -2.53
C ARG A 111 5.49 -9.65 -2.89
N LEU A 112 6.38 -9.05 -2.10
CA LEU A 112 7.82 -9.07 -2.32
C LEU A 112 8.39 -10.49 -2.40
N VAL A 113 7.90 -11.42 -1.58
CA VAL A 113 8.31 -12.84 -1.64
C VAL A 113 8.06 -13.44 -3.03
N ARG A 114 6.90 -13.14 -3.62
CA ARG A 114 6.53 -13.64 -4.96
C ARG A 114 7.32 -12.94 -6.06
N ILE A 115 7.51 -11.63 -5.93
CA ILE A 115 8.24 -10.83 -6.93
C ILE A 115 9.70 -11.28 -7.00
N ARG A 116 10.36 -11.53 -5.87
CA ARG A 116 11.70 -12.13 -5.82
C ARG A 116 11.74 -13.49 -6.53
N ALA A 117 10.79 -14.37 -6.21
CA ALA A 117 10.72 -15.68 -6.84
C ALA A 117 10.54 -15.59 -8.37
N LEU A 118 9.74 -14.63 -8.86
CA LEU A 118 9.53 -14.41 -10.29
C LEU A 118 10.76 -13.80 -10.98
N ALA A 119 11.48 -12.89 -10.33
CA ALA A 119 12.67 -12.24 -10.89
C ALA A 119 13.88 -13.18 -10.95
N ASP A 120 14.09 -13.98 -9.90
CA ASP A 120 15.31 -14.77 -9.71
C ASP A 120 15.27 -16.16 -10.34
N SER A 121 14.07 -16.73 -10.54
CA SER A 121 13.93 -18.12 -11.00
C SER A 121 14.27 -18.27 -12.50
N GLU A 122 15.32 -19.04 -12.81
CA GLU A 122 15.68 -19.41 -14.19
C GLU A 122 14.59 -20.22 -14.92
N LYS A 123 13.63 -20.81 -14.19
CA LYS A 123 12.48 -21.51 -14.77
C LYS A 123 11.36 -20.58 -15.25
N VAL A 124 11.48 -19.28 -14.96
CA VAL A 124 10.51 -18.26 -15.38
C VAL A 124 11.05 -17.61 -16.66
N ASP A 125 10.16 -17.38 -17.62
CA ASP A 125 10.52 -16.79 -18.90
C ASP A 125 11.20 -15.42 -18.73
N ASN A 126 12.15 -15.12 -19.61
CA ASN A 126 13.01 -13.95 -19.47
C ASN A 126 12.24 -12.62 -19.45
N ASP A 127 11.18 -12.48 -20.27
CA ASP A 127 10.33 -11.29 -20.30
C ASP A 127 9.60 -11.04 -18.97
N ILE A 128 9.14 -12.12 -18.31
CA ILE A 128 8.54 -12.06 -16.98
C ILE A 128 9.61 -11.64 -15.96
N ARG A 129 10.78 -12.28 -15.97
CA ARG A 129 11.88 -11.96 -15.07
C ARG A 129 12.32 -10.50 -15.20
N GLU A 130 12.43 -9.98 -16.42
CA GLU A 130 12.81 -8.59 -16.68
C GLU A 130 11.79 -7.60 -16.12
N VAL A 131 10.49 -7.86 -16.27
CA VAL A 131 9.44 -6.99 -15.71
C VAL A 131 9.47 -7.00 -14.19
N PHE A 132 9.51 -8.18 -13.56
CA PHE A 132 9.55 -8.28 -12.11
C PHE A 132 10.88 -7.82 -11.51
N GLY A 133 11.98 -7.92 -12.26
CA GLY A 133 13.28 -7.35 -11.87
C GLY A 133 13.29 -5.82 -11.85
N LYS A 134 12.49 -5.15 -12.70
CA LYS A 134 12.29 -3.69 -12.64
C LYS A 134 11.43 -3.27 -11.44
N ILE A 135 10.41 -4.07 -11.11
CA ILE A 135 9.47 -3.81 -10.00
C ILE A 135 10.14 -4.05 -8.64
N LEU A 136 10.96 -5.10 -8.53
CA LEU A 136 11.59 -5.55 -7.28
C LEU A 136 12.23 -4.42 -6.43
N PRO A 137 13.13 -3.57 -6.95
CA PRO A 137 13.75 -2.53 -6.12
C PRO A 137 12.75 -1.49 -5.59
N ASP A 138 11.65 -1.22 -6.30
CA ASP A 138 10.60 -0.31 -5.83
C ASP A 138 9.82 -0.94 -4.67
N GLU A 139 9.44 -2.20 -4.78
CA GLU A 139 8.72 -2.95 -3.73
C GLU A 139 9.54 -3.09 -2.45
N GLU A 140 10.86 -3.32 -2.57
CA GLU A 140 11.77 -3.31 -1.42
C GLU A 140 11.83 -1.93 -0.74
N PHE A 141 11.75 -0.86 -1.53
CA PHE A 141 11.66 0.50 -1.01
C PHE A 141 10.29 0.74 -0.34
N HIS A 142 9.19 0.32 -0.95
CA HIS A 142 7.83 0.48 -0.42
C HIS A 142 7.68 -0.22 0.94
N GLU A 143 8.10 -1.48 1.05
CA GLU A 143 8.06 -2.26 2.30
C GLU A 143 8.81 -1.54 3.43
N LYS A 144 10.04 -1.08 3.15
CA LYS A 144 10.89 -0.36 4.11
C LYS A 144 10.27 0.98 4.48
N ALA A 145 9.74 1.71 3.51
CA ALA A 145 9.11 3.01 3.72
C ALA A 145 7.87 2.86 4.64
N PHE A 146 7.00 1.90 4.36
CA PHE A 146 5.83 1.63 5.21
C PHE A 146 6.21 1.18 6.61
N LYS A 147 7.26 0.34 6.76
CA LYS A 147 7.78 -0.05 8.07
C LYS A 147 8.24 1.17 8.89
N ILE A 148 8.95 2.11 8.27
CA ILE A 148 9.45 3.33 8.93
C ILE A 148 8.28 4.29 9.27
N MET A 149 7.23 4.32 8.46
CA MET A 149 6.03 5.13 8.70
C MET A 149 5.15 4.57 9.81
N ALA A 150 5.20 3.26 10.05
CA ALA A 150 4.46 2.57 11.10
C ALA A 150 5.18 2.62 12.46
N THR A 151 4.48 2.20 13.51
CA THR A 151 5.08 1.86 14.81
C THR A 151 5.13 0.34 14.96
N GLU A 152 6.07 -0.16 15.78
CA GLU A 152 6.14 -1.58 16.12
C GLU A 152 4.83 -2.13 16.69
N GLU A 153 4.12 -1.32 17.48
CA GLU A 153 2.79 -1.65 18.00
C GLU A 153 1.75 -1.79 16.87
N SER A 154 1.74 -0.84 15.92
CA SER A 154 0.82 -0.89 14.78
C SER A 154 1.11 -2.08 13.87
N ILE A 155 2.39 -2.40 13.64
CA ILE A 155 2.81 -3.59 12.86
C ILE A 155 2.29 -4.86 13.52
N LYS A 156 2.45 -5.01 14.83
CA LYS A 156 1.93 -6.17 15.57
C LYS A 156 0.41 -6.24 15.53
N LYS A 157 -0.27 -5.12 15.77
CA LYS A 157 -1.73 -5.02 15.76
C LYS A 157 -2.34 -5.38 14.41
N MET A 158 -1.68 -5.03 13.31
CA MET A 158 -2.17 -5.31 11.96
C MET A 158 -1.84 -6.71 11.45
N LEU A 159 -1.00 -7.47 12.15
CA LEU A 159 -0.60 -8.82 11.75
C LEU A 159 -1.80 -9.78 11.69
N ASP A 160 -2.62 -9.84 12.75
CA ASP A 160 -3.79 -10.73 12.79
C ASP A 160 -4.77 -10.48 11.63
N LYS A 161 -4.96 -9.20 11.29
CA LYS A 161 -5.81 -8.78 10.17
C LYS A 161 -5.20 -9.15 8.82
N HIS A 162 -3.89 -8.97 8.69
CA HIS A 162 -3.15 -9.41 7.51
C HIS A 162 -3.31 -10.92 7.32
N GLU A 163 -3.05 -11.72 8.35
CA GLU A 163 -3.20 -13.18 8.32
C GLU A 163 -4.62 -13.63 7.96
N ALA A 164 -5.65 -12.98 8.52
CA ALA A 164 -7.04 -13.23 8.14
C ALA A 164 -7.29 -12.91 6.65
N GLY A 165 -6.70 -11.82 6.15
CA GLY A 165 -6.67 -11.50 4.73
C GLY A 165 -6.01 -12.59 3.89
N MET A 166 -4.84 -13.08 4.30
CA MET A 166 -4.10 -14.17 3.64
C MET A 166 -4.93 -15.45 3.52
N GLN A 167 -5.56 -15.85 4.62
CA GLN A 167 -6.43 -17.03 4.66
C GLN A 167 -7.60 -16.89 3.68
N SER A 168 -8.18 -15.69 3.56
CA SER A 168 -9.27 -15.42 2.61
C SER A 168 -8.84 -15.56 1.15
N LEU A 169 -7.55 -15.36 0.84
CA LEU A 169 -6.96 -15.56 -0.47
C LEU A 169 -6.56 -17.02 -0.75
N GLY A 170 -6.79 -17.92 0.22
CA GLY A 170 -6.47 -19.34 0.10
C GLY A 170 -5.02 -19.69 0.43
N TRP A 171 -4.25 -18.77 1.04
CA TRP A 171 -2.94 -19.13 1.57
C TRP A 171 -3.11 -19.96 2.83
N LYS A 172 -2.69 -21.23 2.75
CA LYS A 172 -2.54 -22.10 3.90
C LYS A 172 -1.06 -22.15 4.24
N PHE A 173 -0.65 -21.49 5.32
CA PHE A 173 0.61 -21.85 5.96
C PHE A 173 0.43 -23.28 6.48
N LYS A 174 1.20 -24.24 5.96
CA LYS A 174 1.39 -25.49 6.69
C LYS A 174 2.15 -25.10 7.95
N GLN A 175 1.49 -25.21 9.09
CA GLN A 175 2.15 -25.27 10.40
C GLN A 175 3.04 -26.52 10.45
#